data_AF-W2CIG6-F1
#
_entry.id   AF-W2CIG6-F1
#
_cell.length_a   1.000
_cell.length_b   1.000
_cell.length_c   1.000
_cell.angle_alpha   90.00
_cell.angle_beta   90.00
_cell.angle_gamma   90.00
#
_symmetry.space_group_name_H-M   'P 1'
#
loop_
_entity.id
_entity.type
_entity.pdbx_description
1 polymer ?
#
loop_
_entity_poly.entity_id
_entity_poly.type
_entity_poly.pdbx_seq_one_letter_code
_entity_poly.pdbx_strand_id
1 'polypeptide(L)'
;MGFVGKSSLVPEFANVAFNLTDPKRVSNIVETEYGYHIIQLIEKRGDRINCRHILLRPKVSDRELEEATARLDSIYTDIEAGKLTFEDAATYLSADKDTRNNKGLMVNQNYESSHVGTPKFEMQELPQDISKVVYGMKPGDISKPFRMLTDKQREVVAIVKLKARTDSHRANLADDYQVMKTMVENHKREELLNDWITKQQKTTYVRIADGWRNCDFKFPGWIKK
;
A
#
# COMPACT_ATOMS: atom_id res chain seq x y z
N MET A 1 9.19 13.80 11.58
CA MET A 1 8.92 13.34 10.19
C MET A 1 10.03 13.68 9.21
N GLY A 2 11.00 14.55 9.56
CA GLY A 2 12.05 14.94 8.63
C GLY A 2 11.53 15.91 7.57
N PHE A 3 12.35 16.25 6.59
CA PHE A 3 11.93 17.15 5.51
C PHE A 3 11.06 16.41 4.48
N VAL A 4 9.81 16.81 4.40
CA VAL A 4 8.81 16.25 3.48
C VAL A 4 8.40 17.30 2.45
N GLY A 5 8.09 16.85 1.24
CA GLY A 5 7.55 17.68 0.17
C GLY A 5 6.03 17.75 0.25
N LYS A 6 5.42 18.70 -0.48
CA LYS A 6 3.95 18.84 -0.51
C LYS A 6 3.25 17.59 -1.05
N SER A 7 3.84 16.93 -2.06
CA SER A 7 3.29 15.73 -2.71
C SER A 7 3.31 14.46 -1.86
N SER A 8 4.13 14.42 -0.81
CA SER A 8 4.22 13.27 0.10
C SER A 8 3.19 13.30 1.24
N LEU A 9 2.34 14.33 1.29
CA LEU A 9 1.35 14.53 2.34
C LEU A 9 -0.05 14.57 1.73
N VAL A 10 -1.05 14.14 2.50
CA VAL A 10 -2.45 14.33 2.10
C VAL A 10 -2.78 15.81 1.96
N PRO A 11 -3.59 16.21 0.96
CA PRO A 11 -3.81 17.61 0.61
C PRO A 11 -4.23 18.50 1.79
N GLU A 12 -5.11 18.00 2.66
CA GLU A 12 -5.63 18.70 3.83
C GLU A 12 -4.51 19.03 4.82
N PHE A 13 -3.66 18.04 5.12
CA PHE A 13 -2.49 18.22 5.98
C PHE A 13 -1.46 19.15 5.33
N ALA A 14 -1.17 18.93 4.05
CA ALA A 14 -0.15 19.67 3.31
C ALA A 14 -0.49 21.16 3.24
N ASN A 15 -1.76 21.50 2.94
CA ASN A 15 -2.20 22.88 2.83
C ASN A 15 -2.03 23.65 4.15
N VAL A 16 -2.32 23.03 5.29
CA VAL A 16 -2.14 23.68 6.59
C VAL A 16 -0.67 23.74 6.98
N ALA A 17 0.05 22.61 6.86
CA ALA A 17 1.44 22.52 7.29
C ALA A 17 2.38 23.48 6.53
N PHE A 18 2.16 23.68 5.23
CA PHE A 18 2.96 24.61 4.42
C PHE A 18 2.61 26.09 4.63
N ASN A 19 1.41 26.38 5.13
CA ASN A 19 0.96 27.73 5.45
C ASN A 19 1.37 28.19 6.86
N LEU A 20 1.85 27.29 7.72
CA LEU A 20 2.46 27.66 8.98
C LEU A 20 3.75 28.44 8.74
N THR A 21 3.92 29.55 9.46
CA THR A 21 5.10 30.42 9.38
C THR A 21 5.89 30.47 10.68
N ASP A 22 5.19 30.36 11.83
CA ASP A 22 5.79 30.44 13.15
C ASP A 22 6.00 29.04 13.75
N PRO A 23 7.25 28.61 14.02
CA PRO A 23 7.55 27.30 14.59
C PRO A 23 7.13 27.15 16.06
N LYS A 24 6.80 28.25 16.75
CA LYS A 24 6.31 28.22 18.14
C LYS A 24 4.80 28.02 18.22
N ARG A 25 4.07 28.14 17.10
CA ARG A 25 2.62 27.98 17.04
C ARG A 25 2.24 26.63 16.46
N VAL A 26 1.09 26.14 16.93
CA VAL A 26 0.42 24.96 16.39
C VAL A 26 -0.71 25.38 15.46
N SER A 27 -1.07 24.52 14.53
CA SER A 27 -2.24 24.70 13.67
C SER A 27 -3.54 24.56 14.46
N ASN A 28 -4.64 25.00 13.84
CA ASN A 28 -5.97 24.51 14.20
C ASN A 28 -6.07 23.01 13.92
N ILE A 29 -7.13 22.39 14.43
CA ILE A 29 -7.42 20.97 14.16
C ILE A 29 -7.64 20.78 12.66
N VAL A 30 -6.89 19.84 12.08
CA VAL A 30 -6.98 19.47 10.67
C VAL A 30 -7.57 18.07 10.57
N GLU A 31 -8.71 17.93 9.92
CA GLU A 31 -9.28 16.62 9.61
C GLU A 31 -8.65 16.05 8.34
N THR A 32 -8.23 14.79 8.41
CA THR A 32 -7.74 14.02 7.25
C THR A 32 -8.39 12.63 7.29
N GLU A 33 -8.16 11.84 6.24
CA GLU A 33 -8.59 10.44 6.20
C GLU A 33 -8.00 9.54 7.29
N TYR A 34 -6.92 9.99 7.96
CA TYR A 34 -6.29 9.28 9.08
C TYR A 34 -6.86 9.69 10.45
N GLY A 35 -7.62 10.79 10.52
CA GLY A 35 -8.17 11.35 11.77
C GLY A 35 -7.89 12.84 11.92
N TYR A 36 -7.81 13.31 13.16
CA TYR A 36 -7.62 14.71 13.49
C TYR A 36 -6.17 15.00 13.86
N HIS A 37 -5.60 16.03 13.23
CA HIS A 37 -4.21 16.42 13.41
C HIS A 37 -4.08 17.79 14.05
N ILE A 38 -3.12 17.92 14.96
CA ILE A 38 -2.56 19.20 15.37
C ILE A 38 -1.11 19.23 14.87
N ILE A 39 -0.76 20.25 14.11
CA ILE A 39 0.51 20.32 13.37
C ILE A 39 1.37 21.43 13.95
N GLN A 40 2.65 21.16 14.15
CA GLN A 40 3.64 22.17 14.49
C GLN A 40 4.77 22.17 13.46
N LEU A 41 5.03 23.34 12.89
CA LEU A 41 6.20 23.56 12.03
C LEU A 41 7.47 23.56 12.91
N ILE A 42 8.51 22.85 12.46
CA ILE A 42 9.84 22.90 13.06
C ILE A 42 10.73 23.80 12.21
N GLU A 43 10.76 23.54 10.90
CA GLU A 43 11.63 24.26 9.96
C GLU A 43 11.06 24.20 8.54
N LYS A 44 11.26 25.26 7.75
CA LYS A 44 10.89 25.32 6.33
C LYS A 44 12.11 25.66 5.48
N ARG A 45 12.36 24.88 4.43
CA ARG A 45 13.46 25.06 3.47
C ARG A 45 12.92 24.94 2.04
N GLY A 46 12.68 26.09 1.40
CA GLY A 46 12.07 26.14 0.07
C GLY A 46 10.73 25.40 0.04
N ASP A 47 10.63 24.40 -0.85
CA ASP A 47 9.44 23.58 -1.05
C ASP A 47 9.34 22.36 -0.12
N ARG A 48 10.18 22.29 0.91
CA ARG A 48 10.16 21.21 1.91
C ARG A 48 9.97 21.78 3.31
N ILE A 49 9.21 21.05 4.13
CA ILE A 49 8.98 21.38 5.54
C ILE A 49 9.37 20.21 6.43
N ASN A 50 9.85 20.52 7.62
CA ASN A 50 9.97 19.59 8.73
C ASN A 50 8.92 19.97 9.78
N CYS A 51 8.03 19.03 10.10
CA CYS A 51 6.99 19.23 11.09
C CYS A 51 6.86 18.02 12.02
N ARG A 52 6.21 18.25 13.15
CA ARG A 52 5.68 17.21 14.04
C ARG A 52 4.18 17.39 14.16
N HIS A 53 3.45 16.29 14.37
CA HIS A 53 2.01 16.34 14.58
C HIS A 53 1.60 15.47 15.76
N ILE A 54 0.40 15.73 16.28
CA ILE A 54 -0.35 14.81 17.12
C ILE A 54 -1.52 14.32 16.27
N LEU A 55 -1.69 13.00 16.18
CA LEU A 55 -2.82 12.38 15.49
C LEU A 55 -3.77 11.78 16.53
N LEU A 56 -5.00 12.28 16.56
CA LEU A 56 -6.12 11.66 17.26
C LEU A 56 -6.97 10.89 16.25
N ARG A 57 -6.98 9.57 16.37
CA ARG A 57 -7.88 8.72 15.59
C ARG A 57 -9.22 8.61 16.31
N PRO A 58 -10.33 9.11 15.75
CA PRO A 58 -11.64 8.89 16.34
C PRO A 58 -11.94 7.39 16.33
N LYS A 59 -12.43 6.88 17.46
CA LYS A 59 -12.97 5.53 17.52
C LYS A 59 -14.42 5.59 17.05
N VAL A 60 -14.80 4.68 16.16
CA VAL A 60 -16.19 4.51 15.77
C VAL A 60 -16.92 3.88 16.95
N SER A 61 -18.12 4.36 17.28
CA SER A 61 -18.89 3.76 18.36
C SER A 61 -19.43 2.39 17.95
N ASP A 62 -19.55 1.46 18.90
CA ASP A 62 -20.11 0.12 18.60
C ASP A 62 -21.53 0.21 18.01
N ARG A 63 -22.33 1.17 18.45
CA ARG A 63 -23.68 1.43 17.89
C ARG A 63 -23.61 1.78 16.40
N GLU A 64 -22.69 2.64 15.98
CA GLU A 64 -22.53 3.00 14.57
C GLU A 64 -22.05 1.80 13.73
N LEU A 65 -21.17 0.97 14.30
CA LEU A 65 -20.72 -0.27 13.64
C LEU A 65 -21.87 -1.27 13.50
N GLU A 66 -22.75 -1.39 14.50
CA GLU A 66 -23.95 -2.23 14.44
C GLU A 66 -24.95 -1.72 13.39
N GLU A 67 -25.20 -0.40 13.34
CA GLU A 67 -26.07 0.20 12.32
C GLU A 67 -25.50 0.00 10.90
N ALA A 68 -24.19 0.18 10.73
CA ALA A 68 -23.50 -0.09 9.47
C ALA A 68 -23.57 -1.57 9.08
N THR A 69 -23.45 -2.48 10.06
CA THR A 69 -23.58 -3.93 9.85
C THR A 69 -24.99 -4.28 9.41
N ALA A 70 -26.03 -3.79 10.10
CA ALA A 70 -27.42 -4.02 9.72
C ALA A 70 -27.75 -3.48 8.32
N ARG A 71 -27.18 -2.32 7.96
CA ARG A 71 -27.32 -1.77 6.61
C ARG A 71 -26.66 -2.67 5.56
N LEU A 72 -25.45 -3.16 5.81
CA LEU A 72 -24.75 -4.06 4.90
C LEU A 72 -25.42 -5.44 4.83
N ASP A 73 -26.02 -5.93 5.91
CA ASP A 73 -26.81 -7.16 5.91
C ASP A 73 -28.02 -7.04 4.97
N SER A 74 -28.70 -5.89 4.96
CA SER A 74 -29.78 -5.62 4.01
C SER A 74 -29.27 -5.63 2.57
N ILE A 75 -28.13 -4.99 2.31
CA ILE A 75 -27.52 -4.95 0.97
C ILE A 75 -27.12 -6.36 0.53
N TYR A 76 -26.49 -7.13 1.41
CA TYR A 76 -26.12 -8.52 1.18
C TYR A 76 -27.34 -9.37 0.82
N THR A 77 -28.44 -9.21 1.56
CA THR A 77 -29.70 -9.93 1.30
C THR A 77 -30.30 -9.58 -0.06
N ASP A 78 -30.27 -8.31 -0.46
CA ASP A 78 -30.76 -7.89 -1.77
C ASP A 78 -29.87 -8.38 -2.91
N ILE A 79 -28.56 -8.53 -2.68
CA ILE A 79 -27.63 -9.13 -3.65
C ILE A 79 -27.88 -10.63 -3.80
N GLU A 80 -28.02 -11.37 -2.69
CA GLU A 80 -28.36 -12.80 -2.70
C GLU A 80 -29.72 -13.06 -3.37
N ALA A 81 -30.69 -12.17 -3.17
CA ALA A 81 -32.00 -12.22 -3.83
C ALA A 81 -31.97 -11.82 -5.31
N GLY A 82 -30.81 -11.40 -5.84
CA GLY A 82 -30.64 -10.98 -7.23
C GLY A 82 -31.31 -9.66 -7.61
N LYS A 83 -31.75 -8.86 -6.62
CA LYS A 83 -32.36 -7.54 -6.85
C LYS A 83 -31.31 -6.47 -7.21
N LEU A 84 -30.08 -6.67 -6.76
CA LEU A 84 -28.95 -5.76 -6.94
C LEU A 84 -27.70 -6.56 -7.25
N THR A 85 -26.88 -6.12 -8.20
CA THR A 85 -25.57 -6.75 -8.42
C THR A 85 -24.55 -6.24 -7.41
N PHE A 86 -23.53 -7.04 -7.09
CA PHE A 86 -22.44 -6.59 -6.23
C PHE A 86 -21.75 -5.35 -6.80
N GLU A 87 -21.58 -5.32 -8.12
CA GLU A 87 -20.94 -4.23 -8.85
C GLU A 87 -21.74 -2.92 -8.76
N ASP A 88 -23.07 -2.98 -8.82
CA ASP A 88 -23.94 -1.82 -8.63
C ASP A 88 -23.94 -1.37 -7.16
N ALA A 89 -24.02 -2.31 -6.22
CA ALA A 89 -23.90 -2.02 -4.80
C ALA A 89 -22.56 -1.31 -4.49
N ALA A 90 -21.45 -1.79 -5.05
CA ALA A 90 -20.15 -1.17 -4.88
C ALA A 90 -20.09 0.23 -5.50
N THR A 91 -20.74 0.45 -6.64
CA THR A 91 -20.69 1.74 -7.34
C THR A 91 -21.53 2.82 -6.63
N TYR A 92 -22.73 2.45 -6.18
CA TYR A 92 -23.71 3.42 -5.67
C TYR A 92 -23.79 3.49 -4.15
N LEU A 93 -23.45 2.41 -3.43
CA LEU A 93 -23.63 2.31 -1.99
C LEU A 93 -22.30 2.28 -1.21
N SER A 94 -21.18 1.96 -1.87
CA SER A 94 -19.89 1.91 -1.18
C SER A 94 -19.41 3.29 -0.75
N ALA A 95 -18.98 3.37 0.52
CA ALA A 95 -18.28 4.52 1.08
C ALA A 95 -16.77 4.52 0.75
N ASP A 96 -16.26 3.42 0.19
CA ASP A 96 -14.86 3.30 -0.19
C ASP A 96 -14.59 4.01 -1.53
N LYS A 97 -13.88 5.14 -1.45
CA LYS A 97 -13.51 5.97 -2.61
C LYS A 97 -12.54 5.27 -3.55
N ASP A 98 -11.73 4.35 -3.03
CA ASP A 98 -10.65 3.72 -3.76
C ASP A 98 -11.20 2.62 -4.69
N THR A 99 -12.29 1.97 -4.30
CA THR A 99 -12.88 0.84 -5.07
C THR A 99 -14.23 1.13 -5.72
N ARG A 100 -15.02 2.12 -5.24
CA ARG A 100 -16.36 2.42 -5.80
C ARG A 100 -16.38 2.68 -7.30
N ASN A 101 -15.39 3.41 -7.82
CA ASN A 101 -15.34 3.77 -9.23
C ASN A 101 -14.85 2.62 -10.11
N ASN A 102 -14.32 1.55 -9.50
CA ASN A 102 -13.88 0.33 -10.16
C ASN A 102 -14.82 -0.85 -9.83
N LYS A 103 -16.10 -0.57 -9.53
CA LYS A 103 -17.12 -1.58 -9.21
C LYS A 103 -16.72 -2.51 -8.05
N GLY A 104 -15.96 -1.99 -7.08
CA GLY A 104 -15.48 -2.77 -5.93
C GLY A 104 -14.23 -3.62 -6.20
N LEU A 105 -13.60 -3.49 -7.37
CA LEU A 105 -12.40 -4.26 -7.71
C LEU A 105 -11.17 -3.66 -7.01
N MET A 106 -10.64 -4.42 -6.06
CA MET A 106 -9.40 -4.11 -5.35
C MET A 106 -8.20 -4.16 -6.30
N VAL A 107 -7.22 -3.29 -6.07
CA VAL A 107 -5.96 -3.23 -6.81
C VAL A 107 -4.81 -3.36 -5.83
N ASN A 108 -3.85 -4.21 -6.17
CA ASN A 108 -2.68 -4.47 -5.34
C ASN A 108 -1.75 -3.26 -5.37
N GLN A 109 -1.57 -2.62 -4.21
CA GLN A 109 -0.73 -1.43 -4.04
C GLN A 109 0.64 -1.77 -3.44
N ASN A 110 0.94 -3.04 -3.17
CA ASN A 110 2.22 -3.43 -2.63
C ASN A 110 3.31 -3.31 -3.72
N TYR A 111 4.19 -2.31 -3.60
CA TYR A 111 5.28 -2.07 -4.55
C TYR A 111 6.32 -3.20 -4.61
N GLU A 112 6.38 -4.05 -3.60
CA GLU A 112 7.25 -5.23 -3.58
C GLU A 112 6.59 -6.45 -4.25
N SER A 113 5.28 -6.38 -4.53
CA SER A 113 4.54 -7.45 -5.18
C SER A 113 4.86 -7.52 -6.67
N SER A 114 4.96 -8.75 -7.18
CA SER A 114 4.95 -8.99 -8.64
C SER A 114 3.59 -8.67 -9.28
N HIS A 115 2.55 -8.47 -8.47
CA HIS A 115 1.19 -8.16 -8.90
C HIS A 115 0.79 -6.69 -8.69
N VAL A 116 1.75 -5.81 -8.36
CA VAL A 116 1.48 -4.38 -8.17
C VAL A 116 0.71 -3.77 -9.35
N GLY A 117 -0.31 -2.97 -9.05
CA GLY A 117 -1.18 -2.33 -10.03
C GLY A 117 -2.20 -3.27 -10.70
N THR A 118 -2.26 -4.55 -10.30
CA THR A 118 -3.22 -5.53 -10.80
C THR A 118 -4.24 -5.91 -9.72
N PRO A 119 -5.41 -6.49 -10.06
CA PRO A 119 -6.36 -6.97 -9.06
C PRO A 119 -6.01 -8.36 -8.49
N LYS A 120 -4.76 -8.83 -8.68
CA LYS A 120 -4.28 -10.11 -8.15
C LYS A 120 -3.53 -9.88 -6.84
N PHE A 121 -3.79 -10.74 -5.87
CA PHE A 121 -3.18 -10.71 -4.56
C PHE A 121 -2.76 -12.12 -4.18
N GLU A 122 -1.56 -12.25 -3.62
CA GLU A 122 -1.21 -13.46 -2.88
C GLU A 122 -1.94 -13.47 -1.53
N MET A 123 -2.16 -14.65 -0.96
CA MET A 123 -2.89 -14.77 0.33
C MET A 123 -2.20 -13.98 1.46
N GLN A 124 -0.87 -13.85 1.41
CA GLN A 124 -0.08 -13.11 2.40
C GLN A 124 -0.17 -11.59 2.24
N GLU A 125 -0.56 -11.11 1.05
CA GLU A 125 -0.70 -9.69 0.74
C GLU A 125 -2.08 -9.15 1.12
N LEU A 126 -3.04 -10.03 1.38
CA LEU A 126 -4.37 -9.64 1.82
C LEU A 126 -4.34 -9.19 3.29
N PRO A 127 -5.13 -8.15 3.66
CA PRO A 127 -5.38 -7.83 5.05
C PRO A 127 -5.89 -9.05 5.82
N GLN A 128 -5.46 -9.20 7.08
CA GLN A 128 -5.77 -10.41 7.87
C GLN A 128 -7.27 -10.68 7.97
N ASP A 129 -8.08 -9.64 8.15
CA ASP A 129 -9.54 -9.78 8.27
C ASP A 129 -10.16 -10.30 6.96
N ILE A 130 -9.69 -9.81 5.81
CA ILE A 130 -10.13 -10.28 4.49
C ILE A 130 -9.65 -11.71 4.26
N SER A 131 -8.38 -12.01 4.53
CA SER A 131 -7.77 -13.33 4.30
C SER A 131 -8.54 -14.46 5.00
N LYS A 132 -8.98 -14.25 6.24
CA LYS A 132 -9.78 -15.20 7.03
C LYS A 132 -11.13 -15.50 6.37
N VAL A 133 -11.78 -14.47 5.86
CA VAL A 133 -13.10 -14.57 5.22
C VAL A 133 -12.96 -15.26 3.87
N VAL A 134 -12.02 -14.84 3.03
CA VAL A 134 -11.87 -15.40 1.69
C VAL A 134 -11.33 -16.82 1.69
N TYR A 135 -10.60 -17.25 2.73
CA TYR A 135 -9.99 -18.58 2.79
C TYR A 135 -10.96 -19.71 2.42
N GLY A 136 -12.17 -19.69 3.00
CA GLY A 136 -13.23 -20.69 2.77
C GLY A 136 -14.19 -20.40 1.61
N MET A 137 -14.03 -19.28 0.90
CA MET A 137 -14.92 -18.88 -0.19
C MET A 137 -14.53 -19.50 -1.53
N LYS A 138 -15.53 -19.76 -2.37
CA LYS A 138 -15.38 -20.15 -3.77
C LYS A 138 -15.48 -18.92 -4.70
N PRO A 139 -14.88 -18.97 -5.90
CA PRO A 139 -15.08 -17.92 -6.90
C PRO A 139 -16.57 -17.68 -7.18
N GLY A 140 -17.00 -16.43 -7.08
CA GLY A 140 -18.39 -16.00 -7.19
C GLY A 140 -19.04 -15.69 -5.84
N ASP A 141 -18.57 -16.31 -4.75
CA ASP A 141 -19.16 -16.14 -3.42
C ASP A 141 -18.99 -14.71 -2.91
N ILE A 142 -19.97 -14.27 -2.13
CA ILE A 142 -19.98 -12.99 -1.41
C ILE A 142 -20.01 -13.28 0.08
N SER A 143 -19.15 -12.61 0.84
CA SER A 143 -19.11 -12.79 2.29
C SER A 143 -20.29 -12.11 2.96
N LYS A 144 -20.63 -12.61 4.16
CA LYS A 144 -21.41 -11.82 5.12
C LYS A 144 -20.66 -10.55 5.53
N PRO A 145 -21.34 -9.51 6.04
CA PRO A 145 -20.68 -8.33 6.58
C PRO A 145 -19.77 -8.67 7.74
N PHE A 146 -18.58 -8.10 7.74
CA PHE A 146 -17.60 -8.25 8.82
C PHE A 146 -16.88 -6.93 9.08
N ARG A 147 -16.37 -6.78 10.30
CA ARG A 147 -15.55 -5.63 10.69
C ARG A 147 -14.12 -5.85 10.21
N MET A 148 -13.49 -4.82 9.67
CA MET A 148 -12.08 -4.84 9.30
C MET A 148 -11.43 -3.48 9.55
N LEU A 149 -10.11 -3.47 9.65
CA LEU A 149 -9.32 -2.25 9.63
C LEU A 149 -8.84 -1.97 8.21
N THR A 150 -9.04 -0.74 7.74
CA THR A 150 -8.45 -0.27 6.49
C THR A 150 -6.96 -0.01 6.65
N ASP A 151 -6.24 0.15 5.53
CA ASP A 151 -4.82 0.55 5.52
C ASP A 151 -4.57 1.86 6.28
N LYS A 152 -5.60 2.71 6.37
CA LYS A 152 -5.60 4.00 7.07
C LYS A 152 -5.91 3.86 8.57
N GLN A 153 -5.95 2.63 9.09
CA GLN A 153 -6.24 2.29 10.49
C GLN A 153 -7.64 2.74 10.95
N ARG A 154 -8.60 2.76 10.02
CA ARG A 154 -10.01 3.07 10.31
C ARG A 154 -10.80 1.78 10.38
N GLU A 155 -11.58 1.61 11.43
CA GLU A 155 -12.53 0.50 11.56
C GLU A 155 -13.72 0.74 10.64
N VAL A 156 -14.03 -0.26 9.81
CA VAL A 156 -15.13 -0.24 8.85
C VAL A 156 -15.84 -1.58 8.85
N VAL A 157 -17.07 -1.60 8.35
CA VAL A 157 -17.78 -2.83 8.04
C VAL A 157 -17.75 -3.01 6.53
N ALA A 158 -17.43 -4.22 6.07
CA ALA A 158 -17.26 -4.54 4.66
C ALA A 158 -17.91 -5.89 4.32
N ILE A 159 -18.26 -6.03 3.03
CA ILE A 159 -18.55 -7.29 2.37
C ILE A 159 -17.54 -7.46 1.24
N VAL A 160 -17.08 -8.69 0.99
CA VAL A 160 -16.12 -8.97 -0.08
C VAL A 160 -16.68 -10.02 -1.02
N LYS A 161 -16.34 -9.91 -2.31
CA LYS A 161 -16.69 -10.88 -3.34
C LYS A 161 -15.42 -11.51 -3.89
N LEU A 162 -15.32 -12.84 -3.86
CA LEU A 162 -14.18 -13.53 -4.45
C LEU A 162 -14.39 -13.66 -5.96
N LYS A 163 -13.76 -12.81 -6.77
CA LYS A 163 -13.95 -12.82 -8.22
C LYS A 163 -13.35 -14.07 -8.89
N ALA A 164 -12.13 -14.42 -8.51
CA ALA A 164 -11.39 -15.56 -9.05
C ALA A 164 -10.38 -16.05 -8.02
N ARG A 165 -10.04 -17.33 -8.08
CA ARG A 165 -8.95 -17.94 -7.33
C ARG A 165 -8.08 -18.71 -8.30
N THR A 166 -6.78 -18.51 -8.22
CA THR A 166 -5.79 -19.34 -8.91
C THR A 166 -5.25 -20.32 -7.89
N ASP A 167 -5.45 -21.61 -8.13
CA ASP A 167 -4.93 -22.66 -7.25
C ASP A 167 -3.42 -22.83 -7.44
N SER A 168 -2.79 -23.49 -6.46
CA SER A 168 -1.37 -23.83 -6.56
C SER A 168 -1.13 -24.69 -7.79
N HIS A 169 -0.28 -24.20 -8.69
CA HIS A 169 0.06 -24.86 -9.94
C HIS A 169 1.54 -24.65 -10.25
N ARG A 170 2.06 -25.42 -11.19
CA ARG A 170 3.43 -25.22 -11.68
C ARG A 170 3.47 -23.97 -12.56
N ALA A 171 4.41 -23.08 -12.28
CA ALA A 171 4.54 -21.80 -12.98
C ALA A 171 4.51 -21.98 -14.51
N ASN A 172 3.69 -21.17 -15.19
CA ASN A 172 3.48 -21.23 -16.63
C ASN A 172 3.35 -19.84 -17.27
N LEU A 173 3.67 -19.75 -18.57
CA LEU A 173 3.70 -18.45 -19.27
C LEU A 173 2.32 -17.83 -19.51
N ALA A 174 1.24 -18.60 -19.41
CA ALA A 174 -0.10 -18.06 -19.59
C ALA A 174 -0.57 -17.30 -18.34
N ASP A 175 -0.33 -17.88 -17.15
CA ASP A 175 -0.83 -17.32 -15.88
C ASP A 175 0.17 -16.39 -15.18
N ASP A 176 1.47 -16.68 -15.31
CA ASP A 176 2.56 -16.07 -14.52
C ASP A 176 3.51 -15.22 -15.35
N TYR A 177 3.11 -14.81 -16.56
CA TYR A 177 3.96 -14.01 -17.44
C TYR A 177 4.56 -12.79 -16.75
N GLN A 178 3.76 -12.04 -15.98
CA GLN A 178 4.21 -10.83 -15.29
C GLN A 178 5.30 -11.13 -14.27
N VAL A 179 5.11 -12.20 -13.48
CA VAL A 179 6.07 -12.65 -12.47
C VAL A 179 7.39 -13.06 -13.13
N MET A 180 7.31 -13.91 -14.16
CA MET A 180 8.48 -14.37 -14.88
C MET A 180 9.21 -13.23 -15.60
N LYS A 181 8.47 -12.29 -16.20
CA LYS A 181 9.05 -11.09 -16.80
C LYS A 181 9.86 -10.31 -15.77
N THR A 182 9.28 -10.01 -14.60
CA THR A 182 9.98 -9.28 -13.54
C THR A 182 11.22 -10.03 -13.04
N MET A 183 11.15 -11.36 -12.90
CA MET A 183 12.32 -12.18 -12.53
C MET A 183 13.45 -12.08 -13.57
N VAL A 184 13.13 -12.22 -14.85
CA VAL A 184 14.12 -12.15 -15.94
C VAL A 184 14.70 -10.74 -16.08
N GLU A 185 13.86 -9.70 -16.01
CA GLU A 185 14.29 -8.30 -16.05
C GLU A 185 15.25 -7.97 -14.89
N ASN A 186 14.93 -8.43 -13.68
CA ASN A 186 15.80 -8.25 -12.52
C ASN A 186 17.12 -9.00 -12.69
N HIS A 187 17.08 -10.24 -13.16
CA HIS A 187 18.30 -11.01 -13.43
C HIS A 187 19.19 -10.31 -14.46
N LYS A 188 18.62 -9.82 -15.57
CA LYS A 188 19.37 -9.08 -16.60
C LYS A 188 19.90 -7.75 -16.10
N ARG A 189 19.15 -7.03 -15.27
CA ARG A 189 19.61 -5.80 -14.63
C ARG A 189 20.80 -6.06 -13.72
N GLU A 190 20.77 -7.15 -12.95
CA GLU A 190 21.90 -7.54 -12.10
C GLU A 190 23.12 -7.93 -12.94
N GLU A 191 22.95 -8.69 -14.02
CA GLU A 191 24.02 -9.05 -14.96
C GLU A 191 24.71 -7.79 -15.52
N LEU A 192 23.92 -6.85 -16.06
CA LEU A 192 24.43 -5.59 -16.61
C LEU A 192 25.13 -4.73 -15.54
N LEU A 193 24.58 -4.68 -14.32
CA LEU A 193 25.18 -3.95 -13.21
C LEU A 193 26.54 -4.55 -12.82
N ASN A 194 26.61 -5.87 -12.70
CA ASN A 194 27.84 -6.60 -12.36
C ASN A 194 28.93 -6.37 -13.43
N ASP A 195 28.56 -6.41 -14.70
CA ASP A 195 29.45 -6.11 -15.81
C ASP A 195 29.94 -4.66 -15.80
N TRP A 196 29.02 -3.72 -15.54
CA TRP A 196 29.36 -2.30 -15.43
C TRP A 196 30.32 -2.05 -14.27
N ILE A 197 30.08 -2.64 -13.09
CA ILE A 197 30.96 -2.56 -11.92
C ILE A 197 32.36 -3.07 -12.28
N THR A 198 32.45 -4.24 -12.91
CA THR A 198 33.74 -4.85 -13.30
C THR A 198 34.50 -3.99 -14.31
N LYS A 199 33.80 -3.30 -15.22
CA LYS A 199 34.43 -2.36 -16.17
C LYS A 199 34.92 -1.09 -15.48
N GLN A 200 34.08 -0.46 -14.65
CA GLN A 200 34.44 0.77 -13.94
C GLN A 200 35.58 0.55 -12.94
N GLN A 201 35.62 -0.60 -12.28
CA GLN A 201 36.70 -0.98 -11.36
C GLN A 201 38.10 -0.92 -12.02
N LYS A 202 38.20 -1.23 -13.32
CA LYS A 202 39.48 -1.18 -14.05
C LYS A 202 39.95 0.27 -14.28
N THR A 203 39.02 1.18 -14.58
CA THR A 203 39.31 2.58 -14.91
C THR A 203 39.37 3.50 -13.71
N THR A 204 38.67 3.17 -12.63
CA THR A 204 38.59 4.00 -11.42
C THR A 204 39.75 3.67 -10.47
N TYR A 205 40.43 4.71 -9.96
CA TYR A 205 41.42 4.54 -8.90
C TYR A 205 40.71 4.38 -7.56
N VAL A 206 40.91 3.23 -6.91
CA VAL A 206 40.35 2.89 -5.61
C VAL A 206 41.47 2.37 -4.72
N ARG A 207 41.62 2.94 -3.52
CA ARG A 207 42.60 2.52 -2.52
C ARG A 207 41.89 1.88 -1.34
N ILE A 208 42.23 0.62 -1.04
CA ILE A 208 41.77 -0.07 0.16
C ILE A 208 42.78 0.12 1.29
N ALA A 209 42.31 0.57 2.46
CA ALA A 209 43.10 0.72 3.67
C ALA A 209 43.66 -0.63 4.14
N ASP A 210 44.86 -0.63 4.70
CA ASP A 210 45.65 -1.85 4.93
C ASP A 210 44.93 -2.91 5.79
N GLY A 211 44.13 -2.50 6.78
CA GLY A 211 43.36 -3.41 7.63
C GLY A 211 42.17 -4.12 6.96
N TRP A 212 41.81 -3.73 5.73
CA TRP A 212 40.62 -4.24 5.02
C TRP A 212 40.98 -5.03 3.75
N ARG A 213 42.27 -5.29 3.51
CA ARG A 213 42.74 -6.05 2.33
C ARG A 213 42.53 -7.56 2.45
N ASN A 214 42.17 -8.07 3.62
CA ASN A 214 41.92 -9.50 3.84
C ASN A 214 40.42 -9.84 3.77
N CYS A 215 39.58 -8.93 3.29
CA CYS A 215 38.14 -9.17 3.14
C CYS A 215 37.82 -9.91 1.84
N ASP A 216 36.77 -10.72 1.87
CA ASP A 216 36.21 -11.36 0.68
C ASP A 216 35.36 -10.35 -0.10
N PHE A 217 35.84 -9.94 -1.27
CA PHE A 217 35.11 -9.03 -2.14
C PHE A 217 34.28 -9.81 -3.15
N LYS A 218 33.00 -9.42 -3.33
CA LYS A 218 32.08 -10.00 -4.33
C LYS A 218 32.65 -9.95 -5.75
N PHE A 219 33.37 -8.88 -6.09
CA PHE A 219 34.05 -8.74 -7.38
C PHE A 219 35.57 -8.87 -7.19
N PRO A 220 36.28 -9.65 -8.01
CA PRO A 220 37.74 -9.74 -7.93
C PRO A 220 38.41 -8.44 -8.38
N GLY A 221 39.66 -8.19 -7.98
CA GLY A 221 40.47 -7.09 -8.52
C GLY A 221 40.43 -5.75 -7.78
N TRP A 222 39.84 -5.69 -6.58
CA TRP A 222 39.85 -4.47 -5.76
C TRP A 222 41.22 -4.18 -5.11
N ILE A 223 41.96 -5.24 -4.78
CA ILE A 223 43.31 -5.12 -4.23
C ILE A 223 44.28 -5.17 -5.42
N LYS A 224 44.73 -3.99 -5.86
CA LYS A 224 45.84 -3.89 -6.83
C LYS A 224 47.13 -4.17 -6.07
N LYS A 225 47.90 -5.18 -6.50
CA LYS A 225 49.25 -5.45 -5.98
C LYS A 225 50.21 -4.31 -6.35
#